data_AF-A0A929F5V2-F1
#
_entry.id   AF-A0A929F5V2-F1
#
_cell.length_a   1.000
_cell.length_b   1.000
_cell.length_c   1.000
_cell.angle_alpha   90.00
_cell.angle_beta   90.00
_cell.angle_gamma   90.00
#
_symmetry.space_group_name_H-M   'P 1'
#
loop_
_entity.id
_entity.type
_entity.pdbx_description
1 polymer ?
#
loop_
_entity_poly.entity_id
_entity_poly.type
_entity_poly.pdbx_seq_one_letter_code
_entity_poly.pdbx_strand_id
1 'polypeptide(L)'
;KTVEVIDRVAVLKKGEHLGPNNGWGWEHMVGEDHHNQIKEAFDLADNDKAVKDFIAEGLEKGYVNPDSSIEIIYEPKGFLNKLQIVLSPYYLGSITTAHPV
;
A
#
# COMPACT_ATOMS: atom_id res chain seq x y z
N LYS A 1 28.46 6.25 1.38
CA LYS A 1 27.51 6.29 2.51
C LYS A 1 26.44 5.25 2.20
N THR A 2 26.52 4.11 2.87
CA THR A 2 25.56 3.01 2.75
C THR A 2 24.26 3.51 3.36
N VAL A 3 23.23 3.73 2.54
CA VAL A 3 21.91 4.08 3.07
C VAL A 3 21.39 2.83 3.74
N GLU A 4 21.26 2.91 5.07
CA GLU A 4 20.70 1.88 5.92
C GLU A 4 19.39 1.39 5.33
N VAL A 5 19.25 0.06 5.35
CA VAL A 5 18.02 -0.67 5.06
C VAL A 5 16.86 0.11 5.67
N ILE A 6 16.00 0.69 4.83
CA ILE A 6 14.70 1.18 5.27
C ILE A 6 14.01 -0.07 5.82
N ASP A 7 13.91 -0.13 7.15
CA ASP A 7 13.22 -1.16 7.88
C ASP A 7 11.88 -1.40 7.17
N ARG A 8 11.70 -2.58 6.58
CA ARG A 8 10.59 -2.91 5.65
C ARG A 8 9.27 -3.10 6.38
N VAL A 9 8.98 -2.21 7.32
CA VAL A 9 7.84 -2.28 8.22
C VAL A 9 7.09 -0.95 8.14
N ALA A 10 6.69 -0.56 6.93
CA ALA A 10 5.59 0.38 6.82
C ALA A 10 4.36 -0.31 7.40
N VAL A 11 3.64 0.36 8.29
CA VAL A 11 2.41 -0.17 8.85
C VAL A 11 1.27 0.52 8.14
N LEU A 12 0.29 -0.27 7.71
CA LEU A 12 -1.00 0.28 7.32
C LEU A 12 -1.66 0.89 8.56
N LYS A 13 -1.48 2.18 8.75
CA LYS A 13 -2.15 2.93 9.82
C LYS A 13 -3.57 3.26 9.38
N LYS A 14 -4.49 3.24 10.35
CA LYS A 14 -5.75 3.98 10.21
C LYS A 14 -5.37 5.45 10.02
N GLY A 15 -5.88 6.11 8.99
CA GLY A 15 -5.54 7.51 8.72
C GLY A 15 -5.79 8.37 9.94
N GLU A 16 -4.79 9.14 10.36
CA GLU A 16 -5.00 10.17 11.39
C GLU A 16 -5.61 11.39 10.71
N HIS A 17 -6.89 11.62 10.96
CA HIS A 17 -7.72 12.64 10.36
C HIS A 17 -7.31 14.05 10.87
N LEU A 18 -6.26 14.64 10.30
CA LEU A 18 -5.83 16.01 10.59
C LEU A 18 -6.30 16.95 9.47
N GLY A 19 -7.60 17.29 9.48
CA GLY A 19 -8.21 18.30 8.60
C GLY A 19 -9.09 17.73 7.47
N PRO A 20 -9.84 18.60 6.77
CA PRO A 20 -11.00 18.22 5.96
C PRO A 20 -10.72 17.35 4.72
N ASN A 21 -9.44 17.07 4.39
CA ASN A 21 -9.01 16.31 3.21
C ASN A 21 -7.84 15.33 3.49
N ASN A 22 -7.54 14.97 4.74
CA ASN A 22 -6.30 14.22 5.06
C ASN A 22 -6.57 12.82 5.64
N GLY A 23 -7.33 11.99 4.92
CA GLY A 23 -7.65 10.61 5.32
C GLY A 23 -6.65 9.55 4.84
N TRP A 24 -5.36 9.85 4.67
CA TRP A 24 -4.37 8.93 4.09
C TRP A 24 -4.34 7.53 4.73
N GLY A 25 -3.87 6.52 4.00
CA GLY A 25 -3.87 5.13 4.45
C GLY A 25 -5.22 4.46 4.20
N TRP A 26 -5.72 3.70 5.18
CA TRP A 26 -6.92 2.87 4.96
C TRP A 26 -8.18 3.69 4.61
N GLU A 27 -8.41 4.82 5.28
CA GLU A 27 -9.62 5.63 5.04
C GLU A 27 -9.63 6.20 3.62
N HIS A 28 -8.48 6.65 3.11
CA HIS A 28 -8.34 7.14 1.73
C HIS A 28 -8.54 6.01 0.73
N MET A 29 -7.97 4.82 0.94
CA MET A 29 -8.22 3.68 0.05
C MET A 29 -9.67 3.20 0.04
N VAL A 30 -10.40 3.40 1.14
CA VAL A 30 -11.85 3.17 1.18
C VAL A 30 -12.60 4.28 0.44
N GLY A 31 -12.25 5.55 0.69
CA GLY A 31 -12.88 6.72 0.06
C GLY A 31 -12.70 6.78 -1.46
N GLU A 32 -11.53 6.37 -1.96
CA GLU A 32 -11.19 6.29 -3.39
C GLU A 32 -11.49 4.92 -4.01
N ASP A 33 -12.16 4.03 -3.29
CA ASP A 33 -12.56 2.69 -3.76
C ASP A 33 -11.40 1.72 -4.11
N HIS A 34 -10.14 2.10 -3.85
CA HIS A 34 -8.97 1.26 -4.12
C HIS A 34 -9.04 -0.12 -3.43
N HIS A 35 -9.62 -0.20 -2.22
CA HIS A 35 -9.79 -1.48 -1.54
C HIS A 35 -10.65 -2.47 -2.35
N ASN A 36 -11.70 -2.02 -3.05
CA ASN A 36 -12.51 -2.86 -3.93
C ASN A 36 -11.75 -3.22 -5.20
N GLN A 37 -11.03 -2.28 -5.79
CA GLN A 37 -10.18 -2.53 -6.95
C GLN A 37 -9.09 -3.58 -6.66
N ILE A 38 -8.48 -3.54 -5.46
CA ILE A 38 -7.51 -4.56 -5.03
C ILE A 38 -8.20 -5.93 -4.90
N LYS A 39 -9.40 -5.99 -4.30
CA LYS A 39 -10.14 -7.26 -4.21
C LYS A 39 -10.39 -7.88 -5.58
N GLU A 40 -10.90 -7.08 -6.51
CA GLU A 40 -11.23 -7.54 -7.86
C GLU A 40 -9.98 -7.91 -8.67
N ALA A 41 -8.93 -7.09 -8.60
CA ALA A 41 -7.69 -7.30 -9.34
C ALA A 41 -6.94 -8.57 -8.93
N PHE A 42 -7.08 -8.98 -7.66
CA PHE A 42 -6.33 -10.08 -7.08
C PHE A 42 -7.22 -11.23 -6.57
N ASP A 43 -8.49 -11.26 -6.96
CA ASP A 43 -9.48 -12.28 -6.58
C ASP A 43 -9.48 -12.57 -5.07
N LEU A 44 -9.46 -11.50 -4.26
CA LEU A 44 -9.41 -11.61 -2.80
C LEU A 44 -10.80 -11.81 -2.22
N ALA A 45 -10.85 -12.42 -1.03
CA ALA A 45 -12.09 -12.53 -0.27
C ALA A 45 -12.71 -11.15 0.02
N ASP A 46 -14.04 -11.07 0.00
CA ASP A 46 -14.79 -9.83 0.18
C ASP A 46 -14.82 -9.35 1.65
N ASN A 47 -13.65 -8.93 2.15
CA ASN A 47 -13.51 -8.32 3.46
C ASN A 47 -12.23 -7.48 3.56
N ASP A 48 -12.25 -6.50 4.45
CA ASP A 48 -11.10 -5.63 4.74
C ASP A 48 -9.83 -6.41 5.10
N LYS A 49 -9.96 -7.52 5.84
CA LYS A 49 -8.80 -8.26 6.33
C LYS A 49 -7.98 -8.81 5.17
N ALA A 50 -8.63 -9.39 4.16
CA ALA A 50 -7.97 -9.94 2.97
C ALA A 50 -7.16 -8.85 2.24
N VAL A 51 -7.74 -7.66 2.05
CA VAL A 51 -7.04 -6.53 1.41
C VAL A 51 -5.84 -6.08 2.25
N LYS A 52 -6.02 -5.93 3.57
CA LYS A 52 -4.97 -5.47 4.48
C LYS A 52 -3.82 -6.47 4.58
N ASP A 53 -4.13 -7.76 4.67
CA ASP A 53 -3.14 -8.84 4.67
C ASP A 53 -2.36 -8.84 3.35
N PHE A 54 -3.04 -8.63 2.22
CA PHE A 54 -2.40 -8.60 0.90
C PHE A 54 -1.47 -7.38 0.72
N ILE A 55 -1.87 -6.20 1.22
CA ILE A 55 -0.99 -5.01 1.26
C ILE A 55 0.22 -5.29 2.15
N ALA A 56 0.03 -5.93 3.31
CA ALA A 56 1.13 -6.29 4.20
C ALA A 56 2.11 -7.28 3.54
N GLU A 57 1.60 -8.27 2.81
CA GLU A 57 2.42 -9.16 2.00
C GLU A 57 3.21 -8.37 0.93
N GLY A 58 2.58 -7.40 0.27
CA GLY A 58 3.25 -6.55 -0.71
C GLY A 58 4.35 -5.68 -0.10
N LEU A 59 4.21 -5.21 1.13
CA LEU A 59 5.25 -4.50 1.86
C LEU A 59 6.45 -5.39 2.20
N GLU A 60 6.21 -6.67 2.50
CA GLU A 60 7.26 -7.63 2.84
C GLU A 60 8.02 -8.14 1.59
N LYS A 61 7.27 -8.51 0.56
CA LYS A 61 7.77 -9.22 -0.64
C LYS A 61 7.99 -8.33 -1.86
N GLY A 62 7.42 -7.13 -1.87
CA GLY A 62 7.59 -6.16 -2.94
C GLY A 62 9.01 -5.61 -3.01
N TYR A 63 9.26 -4.84 -4.06
CA TYR A 63 10.53 -4.15 -4.31
C TYR A 63 10.28 -2.65 -4.48
N VAL A 64 11.27 -1.84 -4.12
CA VAL A 64 11.18 -0.38 -4.31
C VAL A 64 11.16 -0.07 -5.80
N ASN A 65 10.23 0.78 -6.24
CA ASN A 65 10.16 1.23 -7.63
C ASN A 65 11.49 1.94 -8.00
N PRO A 66 12.21 1.51 -9.04
CA PRO A 66 13.46 2.16 -9.45
C PRO A 66 13.27 3.65 -9.83
N ASP A 67 12.07 4.03 -10.25
CA ASP A 67 11.74 5.40 -10.65
C ASP A 67 11.21 6.27 -9.50
N SER A 68 10.86 5.65 -8.35
CA SER A 68 10.23 6.35 -7.22
C SER A 68 10.56 5.66 -5.89
N SER A 69 11.39 6.32 -5.06
CA SER A 69 11.83 5.76 -3.76
C SER A 69 10.73 5.69 -2.69
N ILE A 70 9.56 6.27 -2.97
CA ILE A 70 8.39 6.23 -2.09
C ILE A 70 7.39 5.16 -2.51
N GLU A 71 7.68 4.36 -3.54
CA GLU A 71 6.77 3.34 -4.04
C GLU A 71 7.37 1.95 -3.85
N ILE A 72 6.52 1.02 -3.42
CA ILE A 72 6.80 -0.40 -3.41
C ILE A 72 5.89 -1.05 -4.43
N ILE A 73 6.48 -1.82 -5.35
CA ILE A 73 5.77 -2.62 -6.34
C ILE A 73 5.78 -4.07 -5.87
N TYR A 74 4.61 -4.68 -5.82
CA TYR A 74 4.45 -6.10 -5.54
C TYR A 74 3.82 -6.82 -6.74
N GLU A 75 4.47 -7.88 -7.20
CA GLU A 75 4.08 -8.66 -8.37
C GLU A 75 3.70 -10.09 -7.96
N PRO A 76 2.47 -10.31 -7.49
CA PRO A 76 2.01 -11.64 -7.08
C PRO A 76 1.94 -12.57 -8.30
N LYS A 77 2.42 -13.81 -8.14
CA LYS A 77 2.38 -14.80 -9.21
C LYS A 77 0.94 -15.14 -9.59
N GLY A 78 0.67 -15.26 -10.88
CA GLY A 78 -0.64 -15.67 -11.40
C GLY A 78 -1.59 -14.52 -11.68
N PHE A 79 -1.19 -13.27 -11.43
CA PHE A 79 -1.97 -12.08 -11.75
C PHE A 79 -1.27 -11.23 -12.80
N LEU A 80 -2.06 -10.57 -13.64
CA LEU A 80 -1.56 -9.62 -14.63
C LEU A 80 -1.25 -8.25 -14.01
N ASN A 81 -2.04 -7.88 -13.01
CA ASN A 81 -1.88 -6.62 -12.29
C ASN A 81 -0.75 -6.70 -11.28
N LYS A 82 -0.15 -5.56 -10.98
CA LYS A 82 0.80 -5.38 -9.88
C LYS A 82 0.13 -4.54 -8.80
N LEU A 83 0.54 -4.71 -7.56
CA LEU A 83 0.10 -3.83 -6.49
C LEU A 83 1.15 -2.73 -6.32
N GLN A 84 0.75 -1.48 -6.54
CA GLN A 84 1.55 -0.31 -6.18
C GLN A 84 1.16 0.13 -4.78
N ILE A 85 2.14 0.25 -3.89
CA ILE A 85 1.99 0.74 -2.52
C ILE A 85 2.79 2.03 -2.41
N VAL A 86 2.11 3.14 -2.11
CA VAL A 86 2.72 4.46 -2.01
C VAL A 86 2.96 4.76 -0.52
N LEU A 87 4.23 4.90 -0.15
CA LEU A 87 4.66 5.28 1.18
C LEU A 87 4.40 6.77 1.44
N SER A 88 4.21 7.13 2.71
CA SER A 88 4.09 8.53 3.10
C SER A 88 5.46 9.20 3.13
N PRO A 89 5.69 10.28 2.36
CA PRO A 89 6.93 11.04 2.46
C PRO A 89 7.00 11.87 3.76
N TYR A 90 5.86 12.08 4.42
CA TYR A 90 5.74 12.92 5.61
C TYR A 90 5.72 12.12 6.91
N TYR A 91 5.26 10.87 6.87
CA TYR A 91 5.10 10.02 8.06
C TYR A 91 5.83 8.70 7.88
N LEU A 92 7.08 8.63 8.35
CA LEU A 92 7.90 7.42 8.31
C LEU A 92 7.13 6.19 8.83
N GLY A 93 7.26 5.09 8.10
CA GLY A 93 6.58 3.84 8.40
C GLY A 93 5.07 3.86 8.19
N SER A 94 4.54 4.76 7.36
CA SER A 94 3.11 4.85 7.03
C SER A 94 2.91 4.82 5.52
N ILE A 95 1.75 4.31 5.07
CA ILE A 95 1.39 4.35 3.65
C ILE A 95 0.38 5.47 3.38
N THR A 96 0.47 6.08 2.20
CA THR A 96 -0.46 7.07 1.66
C THR A 96 -1.65 6.37 1.02
N THR A 97 -1.39 5.39 0.15
CA THR A 97 -2.39 4.62 -0.60
C THR A 97 -1.78 3.32 -1.12
N ALA A 98 -2.62 2.42 -1.61
CA ALA A 98 -2.23 1.28 -2.43
C ALA A 98 -3.34 1.01 -3.45
N HIS A 99 -2.99 0.57 -4.65
CA HIS A 99 -3.94 0.26 -5.72
C HIS A 99 -3.30 -0.67 -6.77
N PRO A 100 -4.11 -1.42 -7.55
CA PRO A 100 -3.60 -2.17 -8.68
C PRO A 100 -3.07 -1.24 -9.79
N VAL A 101 -2.07 -1.70 -10.54
CA VAL A 101 -1.49 -1.08 -11.74
C VAL A 101 -1.13 -2.11 -12.80
#